data_AF-A0A9D0W2R6-F1
#
_entry.id   AF-A0A9D0W2R6-F1
#
_cell.length_a   1.000
_cell.length_b   1.000
_cell.length_c   1.000
_cell.angle_alpha   90.00
_cell.angle_beta   90.00
_cell.angle_gamma   90.00
#
_symmetry.space_group_name_H-M   'P 1'
#
loop_
_entity.id
_entity.type
_entity.pdbx_description
1 polymer ?
#
loop_
_entity_poly.entity_id
_entity_poly.type
_entity_poly.pdbx_seq_one_letter_code
_entity_poly.pdbx_strand_id
1 'polypeptide(L)'
;MPYPERQPVHSKPKVFLLAFLMAGLAGHVNTAMLLAFGLPVSQMTGLASHISEGIGMENWALLGLSLSILVSFIFGAMISGLLIGHRQFRQSERYSWALFLEMVLLTTSALLAALGNATASLILAAMACGLQNALVASYHGLQIRTTHVTGLSTDIGVYIAKRLKGERWPWEAWLLVTLLIGFIVGGTGGVFGHQMGPGINMLIPALTAGLLALVGLVYQRRVIKNSIHRRPLP
;
A
#
# COMPACT_ATOMS: atom_id res chain seq x y z
N MET A 1 1.18 26.11 -5.59
CA MET A 1 2.59 25.75 -5.81
C MET A 1 2.72 25.12 -7.19
N PRO A 2 3.62 25.58 -8.07
CA PRO A 2 3.85 24.90 -9.34
C PRO A 2 4.47 23.54 -9.07
N TYR A 3 3.97 22.48 -9.72
CA TYR A 3 4.59 21.17 -9.64
C TYR A 3 6.02 21.23 -10.20
N PRO A 4 7.02 20.64 -9.54
CA PRO A 4 8.39 20.61 -10.05
C PRO A 4 8.49 19.91 -11.40
N GLU A 5 9.46 20.34 -12.21
CA GLU A 5 9.69 19.89 -13.58
C GLU A 5 10.00 18.38 -13.65
N ARG A 6 9.31 17.67 -14.55
CA ARG A 6 9.35 16.19 -14.67
C ARG A 6 10.63 15.73 -15.38
N GLN A 7 11.55 15.07 -14.68
CA GLN A 7 12.75 14.47 -15.28
C GLN A 7 12.43 13.24 -16.16
N PRO A 8 13.21 12.97 -17.23
CA PRO A 8 12.97 11.88 -18.17
C PRO A 8 13.24 10.50 -17.54
N VAL A 9 12.37 9.52 -17.86
CA VAL A 9 12.32 8.20 -17.21
C VAL A 9 13.26 7.18 -17.88
N HIS A 10 14.19 6.59 -17.13
CA HIS A 10 15.05 5.49 -17.59
C HIS A 10 14.49 4.05 -17.34
N SER A 11 13.39 3.83 -16.60
CA SER A 11 12.86 2.46 -16.38
C SER A 11 11.33 2.34 -16.13
N LYS A 12 10.51 2.72 -17.12
CA LYS A 12 9.04 2.66 -17.05
C LYS A 12 8.44 1.30 -16.62
N PRO A 13 8.90 0.12 -17.11
CA PRO A 13 8.21 -1.15 -16.82
C PRO A 13 8.24 -1.57 -15.35
N LYS A 14 9.37 -1.33 -14.67
CA LYS A 14 9.56 -1.75 -13.27
C LYS A 14 8.66 -0.98 -12.31
N VAL A 15 8.41 0.29 -12.60
CA VAL A 15 7.54 1.16 -11.81
C VAL A 15 6.09 0.71 -11.90
N PHE A 16 5.63 0.39 -13.11
CA PHE A 16 4.29 -0.12 -13.33
C PHE A 16 4.06 -1.46 -12.64
N LEU A 17 5.03 -2.38 -12.75
CA LEU A 17 4.97 -3.66 -12.05
C LEU A 17 4.91 -3.48 -10.53
N LEU A 18 5.80 -2.65 -9.96
CA LEU A 18 5.79 -2.39 -8.53
C LEU A 18 4.48 -1.74 -8.07
N ALA A 19 3.99 -0.76 -8.82
CA ALA A 19 2.71 -0.09 -8.53
C ALA A 19 1.55 -1.09 -8.54
N PHE A 20 1.49 -1.97 -9.56
CA PHE A 20 0.48 -3.02 -9.66
C PHE A 20 0.53 -3.98 -8.46
N LEU A 21 1.72 -4.47 -8.11
CA LEU A 21 1.90 -5.41 -7.00
C LEU A 21 1.56 -4.76 -5.64
N MET A 22 1.99 -3.53 -5.40
CA MET A 22 1.70 -2.81 -4.15
C MET A 22 0.21 -2.45 -4.03
N ALA A 23 -0.44 -2.07 -5.13
CA ALA A 23 -1.88 -1.85 -5.14
C ALA A 23 -2.66 -3.16 -4.94
N GLY A 24 -2.23 -4.24 -5.58
CA GLY A 24 -2.84 -5.57 -5.39
C GLY A 24 -2.71 -6.08 -3.97
N LEU A 25 -1.54 -5.93 -3.36
CA LEU A 25 -1.32 -6.20 -1.93
C LEU A 25 -2.36 -5.48 -1.06
N ALA A 26 -2.50 -4.17 -1.26
CA ALA A 26 -3.42 -3.36 -0.48
C ALA A 26 -4.89 -3.75 -0.70
N GLY A 27 -5.28 -4.03 -1.95
CA GLY A 27 -6.61 -4.51 -2.31
C GLY A 27 -6.94 -5.87 -1.68
N HIS A 28 -5.98 -6.80 -1.70
CA HIS A 28 -6.11 -8.13 -1.08
C HIS A 28 -6.35 -7.99 0.42
N VAL A 29 -5.47 -7.27 1.12
CA VAL A 29 -5.56 -7.08 2.58
C VAL A 29 -6.88 -6.44 2.97
N ASN A 30 -7.27 -5.36 2.28
CA ASN A 30 -8.52 -4.66 2.58
C ASN A 30 -9.75 -5.55 2.39
N THR A 31 -9.79 -6.32 1.30
CA THR A 31 -10.92 -7.21 1.00
C THR A 31 -10.97 -8.41 1.95
N ALA A 32 -9.82 -9.00 2.28
CA ALA A 32 -9.73 -10.12 3.22
C ALA A 32 -10.25 -9.72 4.61
N MET A 33 -9.85 -8.55 5.13
CA MET A 33 -10.31 -8.04 6.43
C MET A 33 -11.77 -7.63 6.41
N LEU A 34 -12.23 -6.98 5.34
CA LEU A 34 -13.63 -6.59 5.20
C LEU A 34 -14.56 -7.81 5.18
N LEU A 35 -14.21 -8.86 4.44
CA LEU A 35 -15.00 -10.10 4.41
C LEU A 35 -14.93 -10.89 5.71
N ALA A 36 -13.78 -10.91 6.38
CA ALA A 36 -13.60 -11.68 7.60
C ALA A 36 -14.25 -11.02 8.84
N PHE A 37 -14.17 -9.70 8.94
CA PHE A 37 -14.49 -8.97 10.17
C PHE A 37 -15.41 -7.75 9.96
N GLY A 38 -15.87 -7.50 8.74
CA GLY A 38 -16.82 -6.43 8.44
C GLY A 38 -16.23 -5.02 8.40
N LEU A 39 -14.91 -4.86 8.58
CA LEU A 39 -14.26 -3.55 8.62
C LEU A 39 -13.09 -3.45 7.63
N PRO A 40 -13.01 -2.35 6.86
CA PRO A 40 -11.85 -2.10 6.01
C PRO A 40 -10.66 -1.62 6.86
N VAL A 41 -9.46 -2.07 6.51
CA VAL A 41 -8.21 -1.67 7.20
C VAL A 41 -7.35 -0.72 6.37
N SER A 42 -7.69 -0.52 5.10
CA SER A 42 -6.94 0.37 4.19
C SER A 42 -7.79 1.54 3.68
N GLN A 43 -9.13 1.45 3.75
CA GLN A 43 -10.06 2.47 3.29
C GLN A 43 -10.50 3.40 4.44
N MET A 44 -9.73 4.45 4.70
CA MET A 44 -9.97 5.34 5.84
C MET A 44 -11.28 6.14 5.74
N THR A 45 -11.78 6.44 4.53
CA THR A 45 -13.07 7.12 4.35
C THR A 45 -14.23 6.25 4.84
N GLY A 46 -14.21 4.94 4.54
CA GLY A 46 -15.24 4.01 5.02
C GLY A 46 -15.15 3.81 6.53
N LEU A 47 -13.92 3.71 7.06
CA LEU A 47 -13.70 3.63 8.50
C LEU A 47 -14.19 4.88 9.24
N ALA A 48 -14.03 6.08 8.66
CA ALA A 48 -14.58 7.31 9.22
C ALA A 48 -16.11 7.28 9.30
N SER A 49 -16.80 6.68 8.32
CA SER A 49 -18.24 6.44 8.39
C SER A 49 -18.62 5.51 9.54
N HIS A 50 -17.87 4.44 9.79
CA HIS A 50 -18.10 3.56 10.95
C HIS A 50 -17.85 4.24 12.30
N ILE A 51 -16.93 5.21 12.37
CA ILE A 51 -16.77 6.07 13.56
C ILE A 51 -18.03 6.91 13.76
N SER A 52 -18.53 7.56 12.70
CA SER A 52 -19.78 8.33 12.77
C SER A 52 -20.99 7.47 13.13
N GLU A 53 -21.08 6.26 12.58
CA GLU A 53 -22.09 5.25 12.92
C GLU A 53 -22.02 4.89 14.41
N GLY A 54 -20.83 4.59 14.92
CA GLY A 54 -20.61 4.27 16.33
C GLY A 54 -21.05 5.39 17.28
N ILE A 55 -20.83 6.65 16.90
CA ILE A 55 -21.30 7.82 17.66
C ILE A 55 -22.83 7.94 17.56
N GLY A 56 -23.38 7.94 16.36
CA GLY A 56 -24.80 8.23 16.12
C GLY A 56 -25.75 7.11 16.58
N MET A 57 -25.29 5.87 16.60
CA MET A 57 -26.05 4.70 17.05
C MET A 57 -25.66 4.25 18.48
N GLU A 58 -24.83 5.03 19.18
CA GLU A 58 -24.32 4.70 20.53
C GLU A 58 -23.63 3.32 20.62
N ASN A 59 -23.07 2.84 19.51
CA ASN A 59 -22.31 1.59 19.45
C ASN A 59 -20.84 1.85 19.82
N TRP A 60 -20.58 1.91 21.13
CA TRP A 60 -19.25 2.18 21.69
C TRP A 60 -18.19 1.14 21.30
N ALA A 61 -18.60 -0.11 21.04
CA ALA A 61 -17.68 -1.16 20.61
C ALA A 61 -17.18 -0.91 19.17
N LEU A 62 -18.09 -0.62 18.24
CA LEU A 62 -17.74 -0.23 16.87
C LEU A 62 -16.89 1.04 16.84
N LEU A 63 -17.25 2.04 17.65
CA LEU A 63 -16.50 3.28 17.77
C LEU A 63 -15.07 3.03 18.24
N GLY A 64 -14.91 2.30 19.36
CA GLY A 64 -13.60 1.99 19.93
C GLY A 64 -12.71 1.20 18.97
N LEU A 65 -13.28 0.19 18.29
CA LEU A 65 -12.56 -0.59 17.29
C LEU A 65 -12.16 0.25 16.08
N SER A 66 -13.08 1.05 15.53
CA SER A 66 -12.82 1.88 14.35
C SER A 66 -11.79 2.97 14.62
N LEU A 67 -11.83 3.60 15.81
CA LEU A 67 -10.79 4.53 16.26
C LEU A 67 -9.44 3.84 16.42
N SER A 68 -9.42 2.63 17.00
CA SER A 68 -8.17 1.86 17.17
C SER A 68 -7.53 1.51 15.82
N ILE A 69 -8.34 1.13 14.83
CA ILE A 69 -7.88 0.88 13.45
C ILE A 69 -7.30 2.17 12.84
N LEU A 70 -8.00 3.31 12.97
CA LEU A 70 -7.56 4.59 12.41
C LEU A 70 -6.23 5.05 13.04
N VAL A 71 -6.12 5.01 14.36
CA VAL A 71 -4.91 5.38 15.09
C VAL A 71 -3.75 4.47 14.71
N SER A 72 -4.00 3.15 14.61
CA SER A 72 -2.99 2.17 14.21
C SER A 72 -2.49 2.41 12.78
N PHE A 73 -3.39 2.73 11.85
CA PHE A 73 -3.02 3.11 10.49
C PHE A 73 -2.13 4.36 10.47
N ILE A 74 -2.50 5.41 11.22
CA ILE A 74 -1.69 6.63 11.33
C ILE A 74 -0.31 6.31 11.91
N PHE A 75 -0.25 5.45 12.93
CA PHE A 75 1.01 5.03 13.54
C PHE A 75 1.91 4.27 12.55
N GLY A 76 1.34 3.37 11.75
CA GLY A 76 2.07 2.70 10.67
C GLY A 76 2.63 3.70 9.64
N ALA A 77 1.83 4.67 9.22
CA ALA A 77 2.26 5.73 8.31
C ALA A 77 3.39 6.59 8.92
N MET A 78 3.31 6.89 10.22
CA MET A 78 4.35 7.59 10.96
C MET A 78 5.67 6.79 10.97
N ILE A 79 5.63 5.48 11.24
CA ILE A 79 6.81 4.61 11.19
C ILE A 79 7.47 4.66 9.81
N SER A 80 6.69 4.54 8.73
CA SER A 80 7.20 4.64 7.36
C SER A 80 7.90 5.98 7.10
N GLY A 81 7.30 7.09 7.55
CA GLY A 81 7.88 8.42 7.45
C GLY A 81 9.21 8.56 8.20
N LEU A 82 9.32 7.99 9.41
CA LEU A 82 10.54 7.97 10.21
C LEU A 82 11.65 7.10 9.59
N LEU A 83 11.30 5.94 9.01
CA LEU A 83 12.25 5.00 8.42
C LEU A 83 12.85 5.54 7.11
N ILE A 84 12.03 6.11 6.23
CA ILE A 84 12.43 6.47 4.86
C ILE A 84 12.94 7.92 4.82
N GLY A 85 12.30 8.83 5.56
CA GLY A 85 12.54 10.27 5.50
C GLY A 85 11.97 10.93 4.24
N HIS A 86 11.86 12.26 4.24
CA HIS A 86 11.23 13.07 3.19
C HIS A 86 12.08 13.23 1.89
N ARG A 87 12.94 12.26 1.54
CA ARG A 87 13.80 12.38 0.35
C ARG A 87 13.14 11.74 -0.88
N GLN A 88 13.20 12.46 -2.00
CA GLN A 88 12.81 11.97 -3.34
C GLN A 88 13.34 10.55 -3.55
N PHE A 89 12.48 9.67 -4.10
CA PHE A 89 12.64 8.24 -4.38
C PHE A 89 14.10 7.80 -4.66
N ARG A 90 14.91 7.66 -3.60
CA ARG A 90 16.25 7.10 -3.66
C ARG A 90 16.14 5.65 -3.23
N GLN A 91 16.45 4.74 -4.15
CA GLN A 91 16.54 3.31 -3.89
C GLN A 91 17.51 3.08 -2.72
N SER A 92 16.96 2.86 -1.53
CA SER A 92 17.71 2.67 -0.28
C SER A 92 17.18 1.48 0.48
N GLU A 93 18.03 0.87 1.30
CA GLU A 93 17.71 -0.41 1.96
C GLU A 93 16.54 -0.26 2.92
N ARG A 94 16.28 0.99 3.33
CA ARG A 94 15.14 1.44 4.15
C ARG A 94 13.78 1.04 3.56
N TYR A 95 13.63 1.06 2.23
CA TYR A 95 12.39 0.60 1.59
C TYR A 95 12.18 -0.90 1.80
N SER A 96 13.23 -1.69 1.68
CA SER A 96 13.15 -3.13 1.93
C SER A 96 12.91 -3.44 3.39
N TRP A 97 13.48 -2.66 4.31
CA TRP A 97 13.19 -2.79 5.75
C TRP A 97 11.74 -2.45 6.09
N ALA A 98 11.16 -1.44 5.45
CA ALA A 98 9.74 -1.12 5.60
C ALA A 98 8.85 -2.27 5.11
N LEU A 99 9.14 -2.85 3.94
CA LEU A 99 8.43 -4.03 3.42
C LEU A 99 8.60 -5.27 4.30
N PHE A 100 9.77 -5.44 4.91
CA PHE A 100 10.00 -6.52 5.87
C PHE A 100 9.16 -6.33 7.13
N LEU A 101 9.08 -5.10 7.66
CA LEU A 101 8.22 -4.79 8.80
C LEU A 101 6.73 -5.00 8.46
N GLU A 102 6.30 -4.62 7.25
CA GLU A 102 4.96 -4.92 6.74
C GLU A 102 4.67 -6.43 6.75
N MET A 103 5.61 -7.24 6.25
CA MET A 103 5.51 -8.71 6.28
C MET A 103 5.35 -9.24 7.70
N VAL A 104 6.11 -8.73 8.68
CA VAL A 104 6.00 -9.15 10.08
C VAL A 104 4.62 -8.79 10.65
N LEU A 105 4.15 -7.57 10.41
CA LEU A 105 2.84 -7.11 10.88
C LEU A 105 1.70 -7.94 10.30
N LEU A 106 1.71 -8.22 8.99
CA LEU A 106 0.70 -9.03 8.31
C LEU A 106 0.75 -10.50 8.74
N THR A 107 1.94 -11.07 8.94
CA THR A 107 2.09 -12.44 9.45
C THR A 107 1.54 -12.57 10.88
N THR A 108 1.80 -11.57 11.72
CA THR A 108 1.28 -11.54 13.09
C THR A 108 -0.24 -11.34 13.09
N SER A 109 -0.76 -10.47 12.22
CA SER A 109 -2.19 -10.30 12.01
C SER A 109 -2.87 -11.59 11.56
N ALA A 110 -2.25 -12.33 10.63
CA ALA A 110 -2.72 -13.64 10.17
C ALA A 110 -2.78 -14.67 11.30
N LEU A 111 -1.74 -14.75 12.13
CA LEU A 111 -1.70 -15.64 13.29
C LEU A 111 -2.81 -15.30 14.29
N LEU A 112 -3.00 -14.02 14.61
CA LEU A 112 -4.03 -13.57 15.55
C LEU A 112 -5.44 -13.83 15.01
N ALA A 113 -5.67 -13.66 13.70
CA ALA A 113 -6.91 -14.07 13.07
C ALA A 113 -7.18 -15.56 13.20
N ALA A 114 -6.16 -16.41 12.98
CA ALA A 114 -6.28 -17.86 13.13
C ALA A 114 -6.56 -18.29 14.57
N LEU A 115 -6.06 -17.54 15.56
CA LEU A 115 -6.32 -17.74 16.98
C LEU A 115 -7.67 -17.14 17.46
N GLY A 116 -8.46 -16.54 16.56
CA GLY A 116 -9.75 -15.94 16.88
C GLY A 116 -9.69 -14.52 17.46
N ASN A 117 -8.52 -13.88 17.52
CA ASN A 117 -8.37 -12.51 17.99
C ASN A 117 -8.54 -11.50 16.84
N ALA A 118 -9.80 -11.28 16.45
CA ALA A 118 -10.17 -10.37 15.36
C ALA A 118 -9.69 -8.92 15.58
N THR A 119 -9.85 -8.39 16.79
CA THR A 119 -9.48 -7.01 17.13
C THR A 119 -7.99 -6.74 16.90
N ALA A 120 -7.13 -7.60 17.44
CA ALA A 120 -5.68 -7.41 17.29
C ALA A 120 -5.23 -7.67 15.84
N SER A 121 -5.89 -8.59 15.13
CA SER A 121 -5.66 -8.82 13.69
C SER A 121 -5.95 -7.56 12.87
N LEU A 122 -7.12 -6.93 13.07
CA LEU A 122 -7.52 -5.69 12.39
C LEU A 122 -6.55 -4.54 12.69
N ILE A 123 -6.17 -4.35 13.94
CA ILE A 123 -5.24 -3.29 14.37
C ILE A 123 -3.88 -3.45 13.68
N LEU A 124 -3.31 -4.66 13.66
CA LEU A 124 -2.01 -4.91 13.03
C LEU A 124 -2.08 -4.81 11.49
N ALA A 125 -3.15 -5.30 10.87
CA ALA A 125 -3.37 -5.16 9.44
C ALA A 125 -3.49 -3.68 9.04
N ALA A 126 -4.19 -2.87 9.83
CA ALA A 126 -4.30 -1.43 9.62
C ALA A 126 -2.95 -0.71 9.74
N MET A 127 -2.13 -1.09 10.73
CA MET A 127 -0.76 -0.58 10.87
C MET A 127 0.09 -0.91 9.63
N ALA A 128 0.02 -2.15 9.15
CA ALA A 128 0.73 -2.58 7.95
C ALA A 128 0.28 -1.77 6.72
N CYS A 129 -1.03 -1.60 6.52
CA CYS A 129 -1.58 -0.78 5.44
C CYS A 129 -1.15 0.68 5.55
N GLY A 130 -1.13 1.26 6.76
CA GLY A 130 -0.66 2.62 6.99
C GLY A 130 0.80 2.80 6.60
N LEU A 131 1.65 1.87 7.02
CA LEU A 131 3.07 1.82 6.67
C LEU A 131 3.26 1.71 5.15
N GLN A 132 2.56 0.78 4.50
CA GLN A 132 2.63 0.54 3.05
C GLN A 132 2.15 1.77 2.25
N ASN A 133 1.07 2.41 2.68
CA ASN A 133 0.53 3.59 2.01
C ASN A 133 1.49 4.78 2.06
N ALA A 134 2.22 4.95 3.17
CA ALA A 134 3.23 5.98 3.30
C ALA A 134 4.55 5.63 2.59
N LEU A 135 4.85 4.33 2.41
CA LEU A 135 6.03 3.84 1.69
C LEU A 135 6.00 4.25 0.20
N VAL A 136 4.82 4.29 -0.41
CA VAL A 136 4.63 4.55 -1.85
C VAL A 136 4.54 6.05 -2.18
N ALA A 137 4.70 6.94 -1.19
CA ALA A 137 4.12 8.29 -1.20
C ALA A 137 4.61 9.28 -2.28
N SER A 138 5.66 9.02 -3.08
CA SER A 138 6.08 9.96 -4.13
C SER A 138 6.95 9.34 -5.24
N TYR A 139 6.46 9.38 -6.48
CA TYR A 139 7.25 9.10 -7.69
C TYR A 139 7.16 10.27 -8.67
N HIS A 140 8.28 10.95 -8.93
CA HIS A 140 8.37 12.12 -9.82
C HIS A 140 7.32 13.22 -9.57
N GLY A 141 7.10 13.56 -8.29
CA GLY A 141 6.10 14.56 -7.88
C GLY A 141 4.66 14.05 -7.91
N LEU A 142 4.37 12.88 -8.48
CA LEU A 142 3.08 12.21 -8.33
C LEU A 142 3.01 11.58 -6.93
N GLN A 143 2.06 12.05 -6.12
CA GLN A 143 1.73 11.38 -4.86
C GLN A 143 0.96 10.11 -5.17
N ILE A 144 1.65 8.97 -5.19
CA ILE A 144 1.03 7.67 -5.42
C ILE A 144 0.59 7.10 -4.08
N ARG A 145 -0.70 6.76 -3.98
CA ARG A 145 -1.28 6.04 -2.83
C ARG A 145 -2.02 4.82 -3.37
N THR A 146 -1.64 3.63 -2.91
CA THR A 146 -2.15 2.35 -3.43
C THR A 146 -3.61 2.08 -3.10
N THR A 147 -4.14 2.75 -2.09
CA THR A 147 -5.50 2.55 -1.55
C THR A 147 -6.45 3.71 -1.81
N HIS A 148 -5.97 4.78 -2.43
CA HIS A 148 -6.76 6.01 -2.61
C HIS A 148 -7.61 5.93 -3.89
N VAL A 149 -8.46 4.90 -3.97
CA VAL A 149 -9.29 4.57 -5.14
C VAL A 149 -10.17 5.76 -5.56
N THR A 150 -10.74 6.50 -4.60
CA THR A 150 -11.53 7.71 -4.90
C THR A 150 -10.73 8.75 -5.70
N GLY A 151 -9.49 9.02 -5.30
CA GLY A 151 -8.63 9.96 -6.04
C GLY A 151 -8.18 9.39 -7.38
N LEU A 152 -7.81 8.11 -7.43
CA LEU A 152 -7.46 7.43 -8.70
C LEU A 152 -8.60 7.56 -9.71
N SER A 153 -9.83 7.25 -9.32
CA SER A 153 -11.01 7.33 -10.18
C SER A 153 -11.30 8.77 -10.64
N THR A 154 -11.16 9.75 -9.75
CA THR A 154 -11.37 11.17 -10.07
C THR A 154 -10.32 11.65 -11.09
N ASP A 155 -9.05 11.35 -10.84
CA ASP A 155 -7.94 11.75 -11.70
C ASP A 155 -8.00 11.06 -13.08
N ILE A 156 -8.38 9.78 -13.13
CA ILE A 156 -8.65 9.08 -14.40
C ILE A 156 -9.77 9.80 -15.17
N GLY A 157 -10.86 10.19 -14.52
CA GLY A 157 -11.93 10.99 -15.13
C GLY A 157 -11.43 12.31 -15.72
N VAL A 158 -10.56 13.02 -15.00
CA VAL A 158 -9.91 14.25 -15.50
C VAL A 158 -9.03 13.97 -16.73
N TYR A 159 -8.26 12.90 -16.74
CA TYR A 159 -7.44 12.53 -17.92
C TYR A 159 -8.28 12.11 -19.12
N ILE A 160 -9.42 11.44 -18.91
CA ILE A 160 -10.40 11.14 -19.96
C ILE A 160 -10.92 12.45 -20.57
N ALA A 161 -11.33 13.41 -19.73
CA ALA A 161 -11.81 14.71 -20.20
C ALA A 161 -10.76 15.46 -21.04
N LYS A 162 -9.49 15.45 -20.63
CA LYS A 162 -8.37 16.02 -21.41
C LYS A 162 -8.19 15.32 -22.76
N ARG A 163 -8.27 13.99 -22.78
CA ARG A 163 -8.15 13.21 -24.02
C ARG A 163 -9.29 13.51 -25.01
N LEU A 164 -10.50 13.74 -24.51
CA LEU A 164 -11.65 14.16 -25.30
C LEU A 164 -11.49 15.58 -25.86
N LYS A 165 -10.74 16.46 -25.16
CA LYS A 165 -10.35 17.79 -25.65
C LYS A 165 -9.16 17.78 -26.63
N GLY A 166 -8.70 16.60 -27.04
CA GLY A 166 -7.60 16.45 -28.01
C GLY A 166 -6.20 16.40 -27.39
N GLU A 167 -6.07 16.46 -26.07
CA GLU A 167 -4.76 16.28 -25.42
C GLU A 167 -4.28 14.82 -25.51
N ARG A 168 -2.96 14.62 -25.50
CA ARG A 168 -2.37 13.27 -25.50
C ARG A 168 -2.56 12.58 -24.15
N TRP A 169 -2.77 11.27 -24.18
CA TRP A 169 -2.83 10.47 -22.96
C TRP A 169 -1.44 10.31 -22.34
N PRO A 170 -1.18 10.86 -21.15
CA PRO A 170 0.15 10.84 -20.58
C PRO A 170 0.42 9.53 -19.82
N TRP A 171 1.68 9.24 -19.51
CA TRP A 171 2.05 7.97 -18.86
C TRP A 171 1.55 7.89 -17.41
N GLU A 172 1.38 9.02 -16.72
CA GLU A 172 0.83 9.09 -15.37
C GLU A 172 -0.59 8.51 -15.34
N ALA A 173 -1.39 8.82 -16.36
CA ALA A 173 -2.75 8.30 -16.47
C ALA A 173 -2.77 6.77 -16.61
N TRP A 174 -1.82 6.19 -17.36
CA TRP A 174 -1.62 4.73 -17.39
C TRP A 174 -1.22 4.14 -16.04
N LEU A 175 -0.41 4.86 -15.25
CA LEU A 175 -0.03 4.41 -13.91
C LEU A 175 -1.23 4.38 -12.96
N LEU A 176 -2.10 5.39 -13.01
CA LEU A 176 -3.34 5.42 -12.22
C LEU A 176 -4.26 4.25 -12.55
N VAL A 177 -4.44 3.96 -13.85
CA VAL A 177 -5.20 2.79 -14.31
C VAL A 177 -4.55 1.50 -13.81
N THR A 178 -3.23 1.40 -13.85
CA THR A 178 -2.49 0.23 -13.35
C THR A 178 -2.69 0.01 -11.85
N LEU A 179 -2.67 1.08 -11.06
CA LEU A 179 -2.96 1.02 -9.62
C LEU A 179 -4.39 0.56 -9.35
N LEU A 180 -5.36 1.12 -10.07
CA LEU A 180 -6.77 0.76 -9.91
C LEU A 180 -7.01 -0.72 -10.26
N ILE A 181 -6.50 -1.18 -11.40
CA ILE A 181 -6.61 -2.59 -11.81
C ILE A 181 -5.88 -3.49 -10.81
N GLY A 182 -4.68 -3.11 -10.38
CA GLY A 182 -3.91 -3.85 -9.37
C GLY A 182 -4.72 -4.05 -8.09
N PHE A 183 -5.30 -2.97 -7.55
CA PHE A 183 -6.15 -3.02 -6.36
C PHE A 183 -7.34 -3.97 -6.54
N ILE A 184 -8.05 -3.90 -7.67
CA ILE A 184 -9.20 -4.77 -7.96
C ILE A 184 -8.78 -6.23 -8.10
N VAL A 185 -7.69 -6.52 -8.82
CA VAL A 185 -7.18 -7.88 -9.01
C VAL A 185 -6.75 -8.48 -7.68
N GLY A 186 -6.02 -7.72 -6.86
CA GLY A 186 -5.64 -8.15 -5.52
C GLY A 186 -6.82 -8.37 -4.60
N GLY A 187 -7.80 -7.46 -4.61
CA GLY A 187 -9.05 -7.62 -3.86
C GLY A 187 -9.81 -8.88 -4.25
N THR A 188 -9.87 -9.17 -5.56
CA THR A 188 -10.45 -10.43 -6.08
C THR A 188 -9.70 -11.65 -5.55
N GLY A 189 -8.36 -11.60 -5.44
CA GLY A 189 -7.56 -12.61 -4.76
C GLY A 189 -7.95 -12.79 -3.29
N GLY A 190 -8.20 -11.69 -2.58
CA GLY A 190 -8.69 -11.70 -1.20
C GLY A 190 -10.07 -12.35 -1.05
N VAL A 191 -10.97 -12.18 -2.04
CA VAL A 191 -12.27 -12.87 -2.10
C VAL A 191 -12.08 -14.37 -2.25
N PHE A 192 -11.28 -14.81 -3.23
CA PHE A 192 -11.05 -16.26 -3.44
C PHE A 192 -10.36 -16.91 -2.25
N GLY A 193 -9.43 -16.21 -1.59
CA GLY A 193 -8.77 -16.68 -0.37
C GLY A 193 -9.69 -16.76 0.85
N HIS A 194 -10.88 -16.14 0.83
CA HIS A 194 -11.79 -16.12 1.98
C HIS A 194 -12.21 -17.53 2.43
N GLN A 195 -12.37 -18.46 1.48
CA GLN A 195 -12.72 -19.86 1.75
C GLN A 195 -11.67 -20.60 2.59
N MET A 196 -10.43 -20.11 2.61
CA MET A 196 -9.31 -20.71 3.36
C MET A 196 -9.26 -20.25 4.83
N GLY A 197 -10.14 -19.32 5.22
CA GLY A 197 -10.12 -18.66 6.53
C GLY A 197 -9.19 -17.44 6.59
N PRO A 198 -9.44 -16.51 7.52
CA PRO A 198 -8.80 -15.19 7.53
C PRO A 198 -7.29 -15.25 7.77
N GLY A 199 -6.82 -16.20 8.58
CA GLY A 199 -5.39 -16.38 8.84
C GLY A 199 -4.61 -16.76 7.59
N ILE A 200 -5.01 -17.86 6.93
CA ILE A 200 -4.32 -18.33 5.72
C ILE A 200 -4.44 -17.31 4.58
N ASN A 201 -5.61 -16.69 4.42
CA ASN A 201 -5.82 -15.65 3.42
C ASN A 201 -4.84 -14.47 3.61
N MET A 202 -4.53 -14.11 4.86
CA MET A 202 -3.60 -13.01 5.17
C MET A 202 -2.12 -13.36 5.00
N LEU A 203 -1.76 -14.64 4.94
CA LEU A 203 -0.38 -15.05 4.65
C LEU A 203 0.01 -14.76 3.20
N ILE A 204 -0.93 -14.75 2.26
CA ILE A 204 -0.67 -14.44 0.84
C ILE A 204 -0.02 -13.06 0.69
N PRO A 205 -0.66 -11.95 1.15
CA PRO A 205 -0.04 -10.64 1.05
C PRO A 205 1.21 -10.52 1.92
N ALA A 206 1.25 -11.15 3.11
CA ALA A 206 2.45 -11.16 3.95
C ALA A 206 3.68 -11.72 3.21
N LEU A 207 3.54 -12.89 2.59
CA LEU A 207 4.62 -13.54 1.84
C LEU A 207 5.05 -12.72 0.63
N THR A 208 4.11 -12.11 -0.09
CA THR A 208 4.44 -11.24 -1.23
C THR A 208 5.19 -9.98 -0.79
N ALA A 209 4.82 -9.35 0.34
CA ALA A 209 5.59 -8.24 0.92
C ALA A 209 7.00 -8.67 1.31
N GLY A 210 7.15 -9.85 1.93
CA GLY A 210 8.46 -10.44 2.26
C GLY A 210 9.32 -10.73 1.02
N LEU A 211 8.72 -11.24 -0.06
CA LEU A 211 9.41 -11.46 -1.33
C LEU A 211 9.87 -10.14 -1.95
N LEU A 212 9.04 -9.10 -1.96
CA LEU A 212 9.42 -7.77 -2.44
C LEU A 212 10.55 -7.16 -1.60
N ALA A 213 10.52 -7.33 -0.27
CA ALA A 213 11.60 -6.92 0.62
C ALA A 213 12.92 -7.61 0.25
N LEU A 214 12.89 -8.94 0.06
CA LEU A 214 14.06 -9.73 -0.29
C LEU A 214 14.64 -9.34 -1.65
N VAL A 215 13.79 -9.23 -2.68
CA VAL A 215 14.20 -8.80 -4.02
C VAL A 215 14.81 -7.40 -3.96
N GLY A 216 14.22 -6.48 -3.19
CA GLY A 216 14.74 -5.14 -2.95
C GLY A 216 16.14 -5.15 -2.33
N LEU A 217 16.35 -5.94 -1.26
CA LEU A 217 17.66 -6.08 -0.60
C LEU A 217 18.72 -6.67 -1.54
N VAL A 218 18.41 -7.76 -2.24
CA VAL A 218 19.34 -8.42 -3.17
C VAL A 218 19.73 -7.48 -4.30
N TYR A 219 18.76 -6.77 -4.87
CA TYR A 219 19.00 -5.79 -5.93
C TYR A 219 19.96 -4.69 -5.46
N GLN A 220 19.74 -4.15 -4.27
CA GLN A 220 20.59 -3.08 -3.73
C GLN A 220 22.00 -3.55 -3.40
N ARG A 221 22.15 -4.74 -2.80
CA ARG A 221 23.47 -5.34 -2.57
C ARG A 221 24.26 -5.53 -3.87
N ARG A 222 23.60 -5.94 -4.96
CA ARG A 222 24.22 -6.06 -6.29
C ARG A 222 24.66 -4.70 -6.84
N VAL A 223 23.82 -3.67 -6.71
CA VAL A 223 24.14 -2.31 -7.16
C VAL A 223 25.35 -1.74 -6.39
N ILE A 224 25.40 -1.91 -5.07
CA ILE A 224 26.52 -1.47 -4.23
C ILE A 224 27.80 -2.23 -4.59
N LYS A 225 27.74 -3.55 -4.76
CA LYS A 225 28.92 -4.35 -5.15
C LYS A 225 29.48 -3.90 -6.50
N ASN A 226 28.61 -3.61 -7.47
CA ASN A 226 29.00 -3.17 -8.80
C ASN A 226 29.56 -1.73 -8.82
N SER A 227 29.15 -0.85 -7.89
CA SER A 227 29.69 0.51 -7.80
C SER A 227 31.07 0.55 -7.14
N ILE A 228 31.36 -0.38 -6.22
CA ILE A 228 32.69 -0.54 -5.60
C ILE A 228 33.70 -1.06 -6.64
N HIS A 229 33.31 -1.98 -7.52
CA HIS A 229 34.18 -2.54 -8.57
C HIS A 229 34.47 -1.59 -9.76
N ARG A 230 33.78 -0.45 -9.85
CA ARG A 230 33.96 0.54 -10.93
C ARG A 230 34.75 1.79 -10.51
N ARG A 231 35.29 1.84 -9.30
CA ARG A 231 36.21 2.93 -8.92
C ARG A 231 37.58 2.67 -9.56
N PRO A 232 38.09 3.55 -10.45
CA PRO A 232 39.49 3.46 -10.86
C PRO A 232 40.36 3.60 -9.60
N LEU A 233 41.33 2.71 -9.43
CA LEU A 233 42.38 2.86 -8.43
C LEU A 233 43.15 4.17 -8.74
N PRO A 234 43.56 4.93 -7.71
CA PRO A 234 44.30 6.18 -7.88
C PRO A 234 45.63 5.98 -8.61
#